data_AF-A0Y559-F1
#
_entry.id   AF-A0Y559-F1
#
_cell.length_a   1.000
_cell.length_b   1.000
_cell.length_c   1.000
_cell.angle_alpha   90.00
_cell.angle_beta   90.00
_cell.angle_gamma   90.00
#
_symmetry.space_group_name_H-M   'P 1'
#
loop_
_entity.id
_entity.type
_entity.pdbx_description
1 polymer ?
#
loop_
_entity_poly.entity_id
_entity_poly.type
_entity_poly.pdbx_seq_one_letter_code
_entity_poly.pdbx_strand_id
1 'polypeptide(L)'
;MSHKIICIQVSELNKSSLYMHHRLTTPSLCLIEDSDDLMAQIERARQVLLSNELEEVVLKVTGINWFFELTKRYGHNTVSYLHVTPYKIAFSGLVPPNKEPYFTTPYIATTDILIDGCTLKKVELDKRRYTLALSMVKELEVKEVELEELSNLIWRLDEVGNSIHALDNDCINSLSAGCDSTLLSINEEINHLEARLEKLELYIEQLLRRLIKRLFGIDYGDWLTHISAGTGNKVSLRFEHCSYHNKVITFSGVGITKAGKVGKRYQSISVDIRKEG
;
A
#
# COMPACT_ATOMS: atom_id res chain seq x y z
N MET A 1 0.63 -37.08 5.64
CA MET A 1 0.59 -35.70 5.13
C MET A 1 0.40 -34.78 6.33
N SER A 2 1.23 -33.74 6.50
CA SER A 2 1.05 -32.81 7.63
C SER A 2 -0.06 -31.83 7.28
N HIS A 3 -1.20 -31.89 7.98
CA HIS A 3 -2.23 -30.88 7.87
C HIS A 3 -1.71 -29.59 8.51
N LYS A 4 -1.45 -28.57 7.71
CA LYS A 4 -1.10 -27.24 8.20
C LYS A 4 -2.40 -26.48 8.45
N ILE A 5 -2.53 -25.95 9.66
CA ILE A 5 -3.69 -25.13 10.05
C ILE A 5 -3.20 -23.71 10.28
N ILE A 6 -3.79 -22.77 9.57
CA ILE A 6 -3.56 -21.34 9.73
C ILE A 6 -4.53 -20.86 10.81
N CYS A 7 -3.99 -20.23 11.86
CA CYS A 7 -4.76 -19.69 12.97
C CYS A 7 -4.61 -18.17 13.01
N ILE A 8 -5.72 -17.45 12.95
CA ILE A 8 -5.74 -15.99 12.79
C ILE A 8 -6.66 -15.38 13.83
N GLN A 9 -6.20 -14.33 14.50
CA GLN A 9 -7.02 -13.55 15.42
C GLN A 9 -8.10 -12.77 14.67
N VAL A 10 -9.29 -12.64 15.26
CA VAL A 10 -10.44 -11.98 14.65
C VAL A 10 -10.75 -10.65 15.34
N SER A 11 -11.13 -9.65 14.56
CA SER A 11 -11.54 -8.32 14.99
C SER A 11 -12.97 -8.01 14.54
N GLU A 12 -13.71 -7.25 15.35
CA GLU A 12 -15.05 -6.74 15.02
C GLU A 12 -14.94 -5.56 14.04
N LEU A 13 -15.80 -5.49 13.02
CA LEU A 13 -15.66 -4.53 11.90
C LEU A 13 -16.17 -3.11 12.17
N ASN A 14 -17.05 -2.88 13.15
CA ASN A 14 -17.32 -1.55 13.73
C ASN A 14 -18.30 -1.65 14.91
N LYS A 15 -18.12 -0.81 15.94
CA LYS A 15 -18.98 -0.74 17.15
C LYS A 15 -20.16 0.23 17.02
N SER A 16 -20.34 0.84 15.86
CA SER A 16 -21.20 2.02 15.65
C SER A 16 -22.45 1.69 14.83
N SER A 17 -23.42 0.99 15.41
CA SER A 17 -24.87 1.21 15.14
C SER A 17 -25.79 0.35 16.05
N LEU A 18 -26.34 1.01 17.07
CA LEU A 18 -27.77 1.15 17.33
C LEU A 18 -28.73 -0.04 17.55
N TYR A 19 -28.30 -1.30 17.68
CA TYR A 19 -29.20 -2.36 18.19
C TYR A 19 -28.59 -3.11 19.38
N MET A 20 -28.79 -2.53 20.58
CA MET A 20 -28.38 -3.08 21.88
C MET A 20 -28.99 -4.45 22.25
N HIS A 21 -29.88 -5.02 21.44
CA HIS A 21 -30.67 -6.19 21.84
C HIS A 21 -30.07 -7.55 21.47
N HIS A 22 -29.04 -7.59 20.60
CA HIS A 22 -28.31 -8.82 20.29
C HIS A 22 -26.83 -8.53 20.12
N ARG A 23 -26.06 -8.47 21.22
CA ARG A 23 -24.60 -8.63 21.14
C ARG A 23 -24.34 -10.06 20.67
N LEU A 24 -24.26 -10.26 19.36
CA LEU A 24 -23.80 -11.51 18.80
C LEU A 24 -22.34 -11.67 19.21
N THR A 25 -22.02 -12.81 19.81
CA THR A 25 -20.65 -13.11 20.21
C THR A 25 -19.76 -13.11 18.97
N THR A 26 -18.69 -12.32 18.96
CA THR A 26 -17.67 -12.34 17.90
C THR A 26 -16.73 -13.53 18.12
N PRO A 27 -16.31 -14.27 17.08
CA PRO A 27 -15.29 -15.30 17.26
C PRO A 27 -13.95 -14.67 17.66
N SER A 28 -13.13 -15.40 18.39
CA SER A 28 -11.78 -14.95 18.76
C SER A 28 -10.73 -15.40 17.76
N LEU A 29 -10.96 -16.55 17.11
CA LEU A 29 -10.01 -17.16 16.17
C LEU A 29 -10.71 -17.66 14.90
N CYS A 30 -9.98 -17.57 13.80
CA CYS A 30 -10.27 -18.19 12.53
C CYS A 30 -9.26 -19.32 12.31
N LEU A 31 -9.76 -20.53 12.07
CA LEU A 31 -8.94 -21.71 11.75
C LEU A 31 -9.23 -22.14 10.32
N ILE A 32 -8.18 -22.25 9.53
CA ILE A 32 -8.25 -22.57 8.12
C ILE A 32 -7.26 -23.67 7.81
N GLU A 33 -7.72 -24.69 7.09
CA GLU A 33 -6.83 -25.72 6.57
C GLU A 33 -6.12 -25.21 5.31
N ASP A 34 -4.79 -25.26 5.34
CA ASP A 34 -3.95 -25.03 4.18
C ASP A 34 -4.12 -26.21 3.21
N SER A 35 -5.04 -26.04 2.25
CA SER A 35 -5.51 -27.06 1.32
C SER A 35 -5.37 -26.58 -0.12
N ASP A 36 -5.13 -27.52 -1.05
CA ASP A 36 -4.99 -27.20 -2.48
C ASP A 36 -6.21 -26.47 -3.04
N ASP A 37 -7.40 -26.74 -2.51
CA ASP A 37 -8.64 -26.06 -2.92
C ASP A 37 -8.63 -24.57 -2.51
N LEU A 38 -8.24 -24.26 -1.27
CA LEU A 38 -8.08 -22.87 -0.82
C LEU A 38 -7.07 -22.12 -1.70
N MET A 39 -5.94 -22.75 -2.00
CA MET A 39 -4.89 -22.16 -2.83
C MET A 39 -5.38 -21.92 -4.26
N ALA A 40 -6.12 -22.87 -4.83
CA ALA A 40 -6.73 -22.72 -6.15
C ALA A 40 -7.80 -21.62 -6.18
N GLN A 41 -8.54 -21.40 -5.08
CA GLN A 41 -9.50 -20.30 -4.98
C GLN A 41 -8.81 -18.94 -4.92
N ILE A 42 -7.74 -18.82 -4.12
CA ILE A 42 -6.92 -17.60 -4.03
C ILE A 42 -6.34 -17.25 -5.40
N GLU A 43 -5.73 -18.21 -6.10
CA GLU A 43 -5.09 -17.93 -7.39
C GLU A 43 -6.10 -17.56 -8.47
N ARG A 44 -7.27 -18.22 -8.51
CA ARG A 44 -8.37 -17.83 -9.42
C ARG A 44 -8.84 -16.41 -9.14
N ALA A 45 -9.00 -16.03 -7.87
CA ALA A 45 -9.38 -14.66 -7.51
C ALA A 45 -8.34 -13.63 -7.96
N ARG A 46 -7.04 -13.94 -7.80
CA ARG A 46 -5.94 -13.08 -8.26
C ARG A 46 -5.92 -12.89 -9.77
N GLN A 47 -6.17 -13.96 -10.53
CA GLN A 47 -6.26 -13.86 -11.99
C GLN A 47 -7.40 -12.92 -12.43
N VAL A 48 -8.57 -13.02 -11.79
CA VAL A 48 -9.70 -12.12 -12.04
C VAL A 48 -9.35 -10.68 -11.67
N LEU A 49 -8.70 -10.49 -10.52
CA LEU A 49 -8.27 -9.19 -10.03
C LEU A 49 -7.33 -8.50 -11.02
N LEU A 50 -6.29 -9.21 -11.47
CA LEU A 50 -5.27 -8.69 -12.38
C LEU A 50 -5.82 -8.44 -13.79
N SER A 51 -6.73 -9.30 -14.28
CA SER A 51 -7.29 -9.17 -15.64
C SER A 51 -8.28 -8.01 -15.77
N ASN A 52 -8.87 -7.58 -14.66
CA ASN A 52 -9.90 -6.53 -14.63
C ASN A 52 -9.47 -5.28 -13.86
N GLU A 53 -8.19 -5.18 -13.48
CA GLU A 53 -7.62 -4.03 -12.73
C GLU A 53 -8.40 -3.68 -11.44
N LEU A 54 -8.90 -4.70 -10.73
CA LEU A 54 -9.67 -4.51 -9.48
C LEU A 54 -8.74 -4.36 -8.27
N GLU A 55 -9.19 -3.64 -7.24
CA GLU A 55 -8.44 -3.51 -5.98
C GLU A 55 -8.58 -4.75 -5.09
N GLU A 56 -9.76 -5.36 -5.08
CA GLU A 56 -10.10 -6.52 -4.27
C GLU A 56 -11.15 -7.39 -4.97
N VAL A 57 -11.04 -8.71 -4.79
CA VAL A 57 -12.03 -9.69 -5.19
C VAL A 57 -12.53 -10.40 -3.94
N VAL A 58 -13.84 -10.37 -3.73
CA VAL A 58 -14.51 -11.01 -2.58
C VAL A 58 -15.25 -12.25 -3.06
N LEU A 59 -14.95 -13.39 -2.46
CA LEU A 59 -15.56 -14.68 -2.79
C LEU A 59 -16.23 -15.27 -1.55
N LYS A 60 -17.44 -15.79 -1.72
CA LYS A 60 -18.06 -16.62 -0.69
C LYS A 60 -17.32 -17.96 -0.64
N VAL A 61 -16.93 -18.39 0.55
CA VAL A 61 -16.12 -19.61 0.73
C VAL A 61 -16.70 -20.52 1.81
N THR A 62 -16.39 -21.81 1.67
CA THR A 62 -16.74 -22.88 2.62
C THR A 62 -15.47 -23.47 3.21
N GLY A 63 -15.52 -24.00 4.43
CA GLY A 63 -14.35 -24.62 5.09
C GLY A 63 -13.58 -23.73 6.05
N ILE A 64 -14.14 -22.56 6.42
CA ILE A 64 -13.58 -21.71 7.46
C ILE A 64 -14.21 -22.05 8.81
N ASN A 65 -13.37 -22.33 9.81
CA ASN A 65 -13.82 -22.64 11.15
C ASN A 65 -13.62 -21.45 12.08
N TRP A 66 -14.73 -20.87 12.55
CA TRP A 66 -14.72 -19.74 13.48
C TRP A 66 -14.88 -20.22 14.92
N PHE A 67 -13.90 -19.95 15.78
CA PHE A 67 -13.92 -20.36 17.18
C PHE A 67 -14.38 -19.22 18.09
N PHE A 68 -15.39 -19.50 18.91
CA PHE A 68 -15.97 -18.55 19.85
C PHE A 68 -15.50 -18.88 21.25
N GLU A 69 -14.60 -18.05 21.79
CA GLU A 69 -13.99 -18.31 23.09
C GLU A 69 -15.00 -18.33 24.24
N LEU A 70 -16.01 -17.46 24.19
CA LEU A 70 -17.05 -17.37 25.22
C LEU A 70 -17.85 -18.66 25.36
N THR A 71 -18.18 -19.30 24.24
CA THR A 71 -18.99 -20.53 24.21
C THR A 71 -18.13 -21.79 24.08
N LYS A 72 -16.82 -21.65 23.85
CA LYS A 72 -15.86 -22.73 23.55
C LYS A 72 -16.35 -23.66 22.43
N ARG A 73 -16.93 -23.10 21.37
CA ARG A 73 -17.54 -23.84 20.24
C ARG A 73 -17.15 -23.24 18.91
N TYR A 74 -17.23 -24.05 17.86
CA TYR A 74 -17.13 -23.59 16.47
C TYR A 74 -18.49 -23.11 15.95
N GLY A 75 -18.51 -22.00 15.23
CA GLY A 75 -19.71 -21.49 14.58
C GLY A 75 -19.97 -22.20 13.26
N HIS A 76 -20.90 -23.15 13.28
CA HIS A 76 -21.21 -23.98 12.10
C HIS A 76 -22.11 -23.29 11.05
N ASN A 77 -22.77 -22.19 11.42
CA ASN A 77 -23.71 -21.45 10.55
C ASN A 77 -23.18 -20.09 10.09
N THR A 78 -21.87 -19.87 10.19
CA THR A 78 -21.25 -18.61 9.79
C THR A 78 -21.07 -18.58 8.28
N VAL A 79 -21.71 -17.64 7.60
CA VAL A 79 -21.41 -17.38 6.20
C VAL A 79 -20.11 -16.62 6.13
N SER A 80 -19.17 -17.13 5.34
CA SER A 80 -17.79 -16.66 5.32
C SER A 80 -17.39 -16.19 3.92
N TYR A 81 -16.54 -15.17 3.89
CA TYR A 81 -16.01 -14.58 2.66
C TYR A 81 -14.48 -14.53 2.74
N LEU A 82 -13.85 -14.86 1.62
CA LEU A 82 -12.44 -14.66 1.35
C LEU A 82 -12.29 -13.35 0.57
N HIS A 83 -11.52 -12.44 1.13
CA HIS A 83 -11.11 -11.19 0.53
C HIS A 83 -9.73 -11.38 -0.06
N VAL A 84 -9.57 -11.13 -1.37
CA VAL A 84 -8.30 -11.29 -2.08
C VAL A 84 -7.90 -9.97 -2.69
N THR A 85 -6.76 -9.44 -2.24
CA THR A 85 -6.04 -8.32 -2.85
C THR A 85 -4.84 -8.88 -3.62
N PRO A 86 -4.04 -8.07 -4.34
CA PRO A 86 -2.87 -8.59 -5.06
C PRO A 86 -1.86 -9.39 -4.22
N TYR A 87 -1.72 -9.03 -2.92
CA TYR A 87 -0.67 -9.57 -2.04
C TYR A 87 -1.17 -10.01 -0.66
N LYS A 88 -2.45 -9.81 -0.36
CA LYS A 88 -3.00 -10.13 0.95
C LYS A 88 -4.36 -10.78 0.84
N ILE A 89 -4.66 -11.63 1.81
CA ILE A 89 -6.00 -12.17 2.00
C ILE A 89 -6.53 -11.83 3.38
N ALA A 90 -7.83 -11.70 3.49
CA ALA A 90 -8.54 -11.66 4.77
C ALA A 90 -9.79 -12.51 4.70
N PHE A 91 -10.32 -12.85 5.86
CA PHE A 91 -11.55 -13.60 5.99
C PHE A 91 -12.53 -12.80 6.81
N SER A 92 -13.76 -12.68 6.31
CA SER A 92 -14.84 -12.05 7.06
C SER A 92 -16.00 -13.02 7.23
N GLY A 93 -16.79 -12.81 8.26
CA GLY A 93 -17.97 -13.62 8.52
C GLY A 93 -19.16 -12.78 8.93
N LEU A 94 -20.35 -13.30 8.61
CA LEU A 94 -21.62 -12.81 9.13
C LEU A 94 -22.29 -13.91 9.95
N VAL A 95 -22.92 -13.49 11.05
CA VAL A 95 -23.80 -14.35 11.86
C VAL A 95 -25.21 -13.76 11.77
N PRO A 96 -26.23 -14.58 11.50
CA PRO A 96 -27.62 -14.14 11.55
C PRO A 96 -27.95 -13.47 12.90
N PRO A 97 -28.75 -12.38 12.93
CA PRO A 97 -29.53 -11.82 11.83
C PRO A 97 -28.79 -10.76 10.98
N ASN A 98 -27.48 -10.57 11.15
CA ASN A 98 -26.74 -9.55 10.39
C ASN A 98 -26.79 -9.85 8.89
N LYS A 99 -27.09 -8.82 8.10
CA LYS A 99 -27.13 -8.89 6.63
C LYS A 99 -25.77 -8.61 5.98
N GLU A 100 -24.81 -8.12 6.76
CA GLU A 100 -23.46 -7.74 6.34
C GLU A 100 -22.40 -8.42 7.22
N PRO A 101 -21.16 -8.59 6.73
CA PRO A 101 -20.05 -9.08 7.53
C PRO A 101 -19.85 -8.28 8.82
N TYR A 102 -19.80 -8.98 9.95
CA TYR A 102 -19.74 -8.38 11.28
C TYR A 102 -18.33 -8.39 11.88
N PHE A 103 -17.46 -9.27 11.38
CA PHE A 103 -16.09 -9.41 11.83
C PHE A 103 -15.17 -9.80 10.69
N THR A 104 -13.89 -9.51 10.86
CA THR A 104 -12.83 -9.80 9.91
C THR A 104 -11.57 -10.27 10.61
N THR A 105 -10.78 -11.10 9.94
CA THR A 105 -9.38 -11.29 10.27
C THR A 105 -8.57 -10.07 9.79
N PRO A 106 -7.39 -9.80 10.34
CA PRO A 106 -6.42 -8.94 9.68
C PRO A 106 -6.06 -9.50 8.30
N TYR A 107 -5.63 -8.62 7.42
CA TYR A 107 -5.05 -9.02 6.15
C TYR A 107 -3.70 -9.70 6.38
N ILE A 108 -3.57 -10.93 5.89
CA ILE A 108 -2.33 -11.73 5.92
C ILE A 108 -1.70 -11.67 4.54
N ALA A 109 -0.38 -11.52 4.48
CA ALA A 109 0.30 -11.57 3.19
C ALA A 109 0.14 -12.97 2.59
N THR A 110 -0.19 -13.05 1.30
CA THR A 110 -0.26 -14.33 0.57
C THR A 110 1.07 -15.09 0.64
N THR A 111 2.18 -14.39 0.79
CA THR A 111 3.53 -14.96 1.00
C THR A 111 3.70 -15.70 2.33
N ASP A 112 2.86 -15.40 3.33
CA ASP A 112 2.91 -16.07 4.63
C ASP A 112 2.12 -17.40 4.62
N ILE A 113 1.35 -17.64 3.55
CA ILE A 113 0.47 -18.79 3.34
C ILE A 113 0.97 -19.68 2.20
N LEU A 114 1.43 -19.07 1.10
CA LEU A 114 2.12 -19.73 -0.01
C LEU A 114 3.55 -20.06 0.41
N ILE A 115 3.80 -21.30 0.84
CA ILE A 115 5.16 -21.85 0.89
C ILE A 115 5.43 -22.53 -0.45
N ASP A 116 6.39 -21.95 -1.17
CA ASP A 116 7.07 -22.38 -2.40
C ASP A 116 6.44 -22.05 -3.75
N GLY A 117 7.32 -21.48 -4.60
CA GLY A 117 7.02 -21.04 -5.96
C GLY A 117 7.55 -19.64 -6.32
N CYS A 118 8.60 -19.12 -5.67
CA CYS A 118 9.27 -17.92 -6.18
C CYS A 118 9.95 -18.24 -7.52
N THR A 119 9.25 -18.04 -8.63
CA THR A 119 9.88 -17.98 -9.95
C THR A 119 10.82 -16.78 -9.97
N LEU A 120 12.11 -17.03 -9.87
CA LEU A 120 13.16 -16.04 -10.10
C LEU A 120 13.07 -15.55 -11.54
N LYS A 121 12.43 -14.40 -11.73
CA LYS A 121 12.38 -13.73 -13.02
C LYS A 121 13.57 -12.80 -13.12
N LYS A 122 14.50 -13.09 -14.03
CA LYS A 122 15.54 -12.13 -14.39
C LYS A 122 14.84 -10.95 -15.06
N VAL A 123 15.01 -9.77 -14.49
CA VAL A 123 14.52 -8.52 -15.06
C VAL A 123 15.69 -7.84 -15.73
N GLU A 124 15.64 -7.78 -17.06
CA GLU A 124 16.56 -6.99 -17.87
C GLU A 124 15.80 -5.81 -18.46
N LEU A 125 16.41 -4.63 -18.43
CA LEU A 125 15.88 -3.43 -19.07
C LEU A 125 16.03 -3.58 -20.59
N ASP A 126 14.98 -4.06 -21.25
CA ASP A 126 14.93 -4.10 -22.70
C ASP A 126 14.69 -2.68 -23.26
N LYS A 127 15.55 -2.24 -24.18
CA LYS A 127 15.41 -0.99 -24.95
C LYS A 127 14.02 -0.82 -25.55
N ARG A 128 13.34 -1.91 -25.95
CA ARG A 128 11.96 -1.86 -26.46
C ARG A 128 10.97 -1.43 -25.39
N ARG A 129 11.08 -1.95 -24.17
CA ARG A 129 10.21 -1.58 -23.03
C ARG A 129 10.44 -0.15 -22.60
N TYR A 130 11.69 0.29 -22.56
CA TYR A 130 12.03 1.69 -22.31
C TYR A 130 11.40 2.63 -23.34
N THR A 131 11.55 2.31 -24.64
CA THR A 131 10.96 3.09 -25.73
C THR A 131 9.44 3.21 -25.59
N LEU A 132 8.76 2.12 -25.22
CA LEU A 132 7.32 2.09 -24.98
C LEU A 132 6.87 2.85 -23.73
N ALA A 133 7.80 3.14 -22.81
CA ALA A 133 7.54 3.85 -21.56
C ALA A 133 8.05 5.31 -21.59
N LEU A 134 8.66 5.74 -22.70
CA LEU A 134 9.29 7.07 -22.82
C LEU A 134 8.31 8.22 -22.58
N SER A 135 7.06 8.08 -23.01
CA SER A 135 6.02 9.09 -22.77
C SER A 135 5.75 9.26 -21.27
N MET A 136 5.67 8.17 -20.52
CA MET A 136 5.47 8.18 -19.07
C MET A 136 6.67 8.76 -18.35
N VAL A 137 7.88 8.46 -18.81
CA VAL A 137 9.11 9.06 -18.25
C VAL A 137 9.11 10.57 -18.45
N LYS A 138 8.76 11.06 -19.66
CA LYS A 138 8.68 12.51 -19.93
C LYS A 138 7.61 13.20 -19.10
N GLU A 139 6.44 12.56 -18.97
CA GLU A 139 5.37 13.07 -18.14
C GLU A 139 5.81 13.18 -16.68
N LEU A 140 6.54 12.19 -16.20
CA LEU A 140 7.04 12.17 -14.84
C LEU A 140 8.04 13.29 -14.57
N GLU A 141 8.93 13.59 -15.53
CA GLU A 141 9.84 14.74 -15.43
C GLU A 141 9.10 16.08 -15.35
N VAL A 142 8.05 16.24 -16.15
CA VAL A 142 7.22 17.46 -16.10
C VAL A 142 6.57 17.59 -14.73
N LYS A 143 6.08 16.48 -14.17
CA LYS A 143 5.40 16.48 -12.87
C LYS A 143 6.36 16.68 -11.70
N GLU A 144 7.60 16.18 -11.77
CA GLU A 144 8.64 16.50 -10.77
C GLU A 144 8.93 18.00 -10.71
N VAL A 145 9.05 18.66 -11.87
CA VAL A 145 9.28 20.11 -11.93
C VAL A 145 8.08 20.86 -11.34
N GLU A 146 6.85 20.48 -11.69
CA GLU A 146 5.64 21.08 -11.13
C GLU A 146 5.58 20.91 -9.59
N LEU A 147 6.02 19.75 -9.08
CA LEU A 147 6.05 19.46 -7.64
C LEU A 147 7.05 20.38 -6.91
N GLU A 148 8.24 20.54 -7.48
CA GLU A 148 9.29 21.42 -6.94
C GLU A 148 8.83 22.88 -6.94
N GLU A 149 8.24 23.35 -8.04
CA GLU A 149 7.71 24.72 -8.16
C GLU A 149 6.60 25.00 -7.12
N LEU A 150 5.67 24.06 -6.95
CA LEU A 150 4.57 24.21 -5.99
C LEU A 150 5.08 24.21 -4.54
N SER A 151 6.02 23.31 -4.21
CA SER A 151 6.64 23.25 -2.88
C SER A 151 7.37 24.55 -2.55
N ASN A 152 8.12 25.09 -3.52
CA ASN A 152 8.81 26.38 -3.38
C ASN A 152 7.84 27.54 -3.18
N LEU A 153 6.68 27.53 -3.85
CA LEU A 153 5.67 28.57 -3.70
C LEU A 153 5.04 28.55 -2.30
N ILE A 154 4.68 27.36 -1.80
CA ILE A 154 4.15 27.18 -0.43
C ILE A 154 5.15 27.72 0.59
N TRP A 155 6.42 27.33 0.47
CA TRP A 155 7.48 27.78 1.38
C TRP A 155 7.64 29.32 1.38
N ARG A 156 7.58 29.96 0.22
CA ARG A 156 7.63 31.44 0.11
C ARG A 156 6.43 32.11 0.75
N LEU A 157 5.23 31.56 0.59
CA LEU A 157 4.02 32.11 1.20
C LEU A 157 4.05 31.99 2.72
N ASP A 158 4.56 30.86 3.23
CA ASP A 158 4.75 30.66 4.66
C ASP A 158 5.77 31.66 5.24
N GLU A 159 6.88 31.92 4.52
CA GLU A 159 7.86 32.95 4.91
C GLU A 159 7.24 34.35 5.01
N VAL A 160 6.36 34.70 4.07
CA VAL A 160 5.61 35.98 4.08
C VAL A 160 4.62 36.02 5.25
N GLY A 161 3.86 34.95 5.48
CA GLY A 161 2.93 34.85 6.59
C GLY A 161 3.62 35.00 7.95
N ASN A 162 4.75 34.30 8.13
CA ASN A 162 5.59 34.40 9.32
C ASN A 162 6.14 35.81 9.53
N SER A 163 6.54 36.50 8.45
CA SER A 163 7.02 37.88 8.51
C SER A 163 5.92 38.86 8.94
N ILE A 164 4.68 38.66 8.46
CA ILE A 164 3.53 39.48 8.87
C ILE A 164 3.18 39.23 10.35
N HIS A 165 3.21 37.98 10.79
CA HIS A 165 3.02 37.63 12.21
C HIS A 165 4.09 38.24 13.12
N ALA A 166 5.36 38.23 12.71
CA ALA A 166 6.43 38.86 13.47
C ALA A 166 6.21 40.37 13.61
N LEU A 167 5.81 41.05 12.52
CA LEU A 167 5.49 42.47 12.54
C LEU A 167 4.30 42.82 13.44
N ASP A 168 3.29 41.94 13.53
CA ASP A 168 2.14 42.12 14.42
C ASP A 168 2.57 42.02 15.89
N ASN A 169 3.40 41.03 16.22
CA ASN A 169 3.92 40.83 17.58
C ASN A 169 4.83 41.97 18.06
N ASP A 170 5.57 42.61 17.15
CA ASP A 170 6.49 43.70 17.47
C ASP A 170 5.80 45.08 17.53
N CYS A 171 4.54 45.20 17.11
CA CYS A 171 3.78 46.45 17.14
C CYS A 171 3.06 46.68 18.49
N ILE A 172 3.22 47.87 19.07
CA ILE A 172 2.56 48.28 20.34
C ILE A 172 1.05 48.52 20.15
N ASN A 173 0.62 48.78 18.90
CA ASN A 173 -0.79 48.87 18.51
C ASN A 173 -1.11 47.66 17.61
N SER A 174 -2.27 47.02 17.81
CA SER A 174 -2.74 45.93 16.93
C SER A 174 -2.66 46.36 15.47
N LEU A 175 -2.03 45.56 14.61
CA LEU A 175 -2.10 45.82 13.19
C LEU A 175 -3.58 45.83 12.75
N SER A 176 -3.89 46.71 11.80
CA SER A 176 -5.25 46.96 11.35
C SER A 176 -5.94 45.70 10.83
N ALA A 177 -7.28 45.69 10.76
CA ALA A 177 -8.08 44.60 10.16
C ALA A 177 -7.63 44.17 8.74
N GLY A 178 -6.86 45.00 8.03
CA GLY A 178 -6.22 44.64 6.77
C GLY A 178 -5.14 43.56 6.89
N CYS A 179 -4.36 43.56 7.98
CA CYS A 179 -3.33 42.54 8.24
C CYS A 179 -3.97 41.18 8.55
N ASP A 180 -5.01 41.15 9.39
CA ASP A 180 -5.80 39.94 9.66
C ASP A 180 -6.40 39.36 8.37
N SER A 181 -6.98 40.21 7.52
CA SER A 181 -7.53 39.78 6.23
C SER A 181 -6.46 39.23 5.27
N THR A 182 -5.24 39.79 5.32
CA THR A 182 -4.12 39.34 4.49
C THR A 182 -3.58 38.00 4.98
N LEU A 183 -3.44 37.81 6.29
CA LEU A 183 -3.04 36.53 6.89
C LEU A 183 -4.07 35.43 6.59
N LEU A 184 -5.36 35.73 6.71
CA LEU A 184 -6.42 34.80 6.31
C LEU A 184 -6.30 34.40 4.84
N SER A 185 -6.10 35.36 3.94
CA SER A 185 -5.93 35.08 2.51
C SER A 185 -4.67 34.25 2.21
N ILE A 186 -3.55 34.49 2.91
CA ILE A 186 -2.33 33.71 2.77
C ILE A 186 -2.57 32.27 3.22
N ASN A 187 -3.21 32.08 4.38
CA ASN A 187 -3.52 30.76 4.90
C ASN A 187 -4.47 29.98 4.00
N GLU A 188 -5.50 30.64 3.44
CA GLU A 188 -6.41 30.02 2.46
C GLU A 188 -5.66 29.57 1.20
N GLU A 189 -4.74 30.39 0.68
CA GLU A 189 -3.95 30.03 -0.50
C GLU A 189 -2.95 28.90 -0.20
N ILE A 190 -2.28 28.91 0.96
CA ILE A 190 -1.39 27.82 1.41
C ILE A 190 -2.18 26.51 1.46
N ASN A 191 -3.33 26.48 2.14
CA ASN A 191 -4.18 25.28 2.22
C ASN A 191 -4.60 24.76 0.84
N HIS A 192 -4.92 25.68 -0.07
CA HIS A 192 -5.26 25.33 -1.45
C HIS A 192 -4.07 24.74 -2.22
N LEU A 193 -2.87 25.30 -2.05
CA LEU A 193 -1.65 24.80 -2.67
C LEU A 193 -1.22 23.46 -2.08
N GLU A 194 -1.32 23.26 -0.76
CA GLU A 194 -1.05 21.97 -0.10
C GLU A 194 -1.98 20.87 -0.64
N ALA A 195 -3.28 21.15 -0.79
CA ALA A 195 -4.22 20.20 -1.38
C ALA A 195 -3.89 19.89 -2.86
N ARG A 196 -3.25 20.82 -3.59
CA ARG A 196 -2.72 20.54 -4.94
C ARG A 196 -1.43 19.73 -4.89
N LEU A 197 -0.57 19.96 -3.90
CA LEU A 197 0.67 19.23 -3.68
C LEU A 197 0.38 17.76 -3.44
N GLU A 198 -0.51 17.44 -2.49
CA GLU A 198 -0.90 16.07 -2.17
C GLU A 198 -1.46 15.31 -3.40
N LYS A 199 -2.29 15.99 -4.21
CA LYS A 199 -2.83 15.41 -5.45
C LYS A 199 -1.73 15.12 -6.47
N LEU A 200 -0.74 16.00 -6.57
CA LEU A 200 0.38 15.85 -7.49
C LEU A 200 1.32 14.73 -7.04
N GLU A 201 1.62 14.63 -5.74
CA GLU A 201 2.41 13.53 -5.16
C GLU A 201 1.74 12.18 -5.42
N LEU A 202 0.44 12.06 -5.17
CA LEU A 202 -0.33 10.85 -5.46
C LEU A 202 -0.29 10.50 -6.95
N TYR A 203 -0.40 11.50 -7.83
CA TYR A 203 -0.31 11.29 -9.27
C TYR A 203 1.06 10.76 -9.68
N ILE A 204 2.14 11.35 -9.16
CA ILE A 204 3.51 10.91 -9.42
C ILE A 204 3.70 9.47 -8.92
N GLU A 205 3.23 9.14 -7.73
CA GLU A 205 3.30 7.78 -7.18
C GLU A 205 2.59 6.77 -8.09
N GLN A 206 1.38 7.09 -8.56
CA GLN A 206 0.64 6.23 -9.48
C GLN A 206 1.36 6.07 -10.83
N LEU A 207 1.91 7.16 -11.37
CA LEU A 207 2.66 7.15 -12.62
C LEU A 207 3.93 6.30 -12.48
N LEU A 208 4.65 6.41 -11.35
CA LEU A 208 5.81 5.58 -11.02
C LEU A 208 5.46 4.11 -10.96
N ARG A 209 4.37 3.76 -10.28
CA ARG A 209 3.95 2.37 -10.16
C ARG A 209 3.66 1.76 -11.53
N ARG A 210 2.95 2.49 -12.40
CA ARG A 210 2.69 2.05 -13.79
C ARG A 210 3.97 1.94 -14.59
N LEU A 211 4.89 2.89 -14.44
CA LEU A 211 6.20 2.89 -15.13
C LEU A 211 7.02 1.66 -14.72
N ILE A 212 7.13 1.38 -13.42
CA ILE A 212 7.86 0.23 -12.88
C ILE A 212 7.29 -1.07 -13.39
N LYS A 213 5.96 -1.24 -13.32
CA LYS A 213 5.29 -2.42 -13.85
C LYS A 213 5.55 -2.60 -15.35
N ARG A 214 5.56 -1.52 -16.12
CA ARG A 214 5.80 -1.57 -17.57
C ARG A 214 7.26 -1.86 -17.95
N LEU A 215 8.22 -1.27 -17.24
CA LEU A 215 9.65 -1.46 -17.51
C LEU A 215 10.11 -2.85 -17.03
N PHE A 216 9.76 -3.17 -15.78
CA PHE A 216 10.36 -4.28 -15.06
C PHE A 216 9.41 -5.47 -14.86
N GLY A 217 8.10 -5.24 -14.95
CA GLY A 217 7.10 -6.24 -14.55
C GLY A 217 7.17 -6.56 -13.06
N ILE A 218 7.53 -5.55 -12.27
CA ILE A 218 7.67 -5.58 -10.81
C ILE A 218 6.48 -4.84 -10.19
N ASP A 219 6.05 -5.33 -9.04
CA ASP A 219 4.85 -4.91 -8.35
C ASP A 219 5.13 -4.86 -6.82
N TYR A 220 4.43 -3.98 -6.07
CA TYR A 220 4.70 -3.82 -4.63
C TYR A 220 4.60 -5.15 -3.87
N GLY A 221 5.51 -5.40 -2.95
CA GLY A 221 5.62 -6.66 -2.21
C GLY A 221 6.53 -7.69 -2.87
N ASP A 222 6.93 -7.49 -4.13
CA ASP A 222 7.90 -8.37 -4.80
C ASP A 222 9.25 -8.37 -4.09
N TRP A 223 9.91 -9.54 -4.14
CA TRP A 223 11.27 -9.68 -3.63
C TRP A 223 12.27 -9.27 -4.71
N LEU A 224 12.94 -8.16 -4.46
CA LEU A 224 13.97 -7.62 -5.35
C LEU A 224 15.32 -8.03 -4.85
N THR A 225 16.17 -8.50 -5.76
CA THR A 225 17.57 -8.77 -5.49
C THR A 225 18.41 -8.11 -6.57
N HIS A 226 19.32 -7.24 -6.16
CA HIS A 226 20.30 -6.61 -7.01
C HIS A 226 21.69 -7.12 -6.66
N ILE A 227 22.47 -7.48 -7.67
CA ILE A 227 23.86 -7.91 -7.54
C ILE A 227 24.71 -6.89 -8.28
N SER A 228 25.56 -6.17 -7.55
CA SER A 228 26.45 -5.17 -8.14
C SER A 228 27.50 -5.86 -9.04
N ALA A 229 27.52 -5.50 -10.32
CA ALA A 229 28.42 -6.09 -11.31
C ALA A 229 29.92 -5.92 -10.97
N GLY A 230 30.30 -4.86 -10.26
CA GLY A 230 31.70 -4.57 -9.92
C GLY A 230 32.18 -5.14 -8.59
N THR A 231 31.29 -5.32 -7.61
CA THR A 231 31.65 -5.74 -6.25
C THR A 231 31.11 -7.12 -5.87
N GLY A 232 30.17 -7.65 -6.65
CA GLY A 232 29.40 -8.85 -6.29
C GLY A 232 28.47 -8.65 -5.08
N ASN A 233 28.37 -7.42 -4.56
CA ASN A 233 27.54 -7.13 -3.40
C ASN A 233 26.07 -7.37 -3.75
N LYS A 234 25.44 -8.21 -2.93
CA LYS A 234 24.02 -8.56 -3.03
C LYS A 234 23.21 -7.71 -2.06
N VAL A 235 22.24 -6.98 -2.60
CA VAL A 235 21.21 -6.26 -1.86
C VAL A 235 19.89 -6.94 -2.18
N SER A 236 19.09 -7.26 -1.15
CA SER A 236 17.80 -7.90 -1.34
C SER A 236 16.77 -7.19 -0.45
N LEU A 237 15.61 -6.84 -1.00
CA LEU A 237 14.54 -6.16 -0.28
C LEU A 237 13.16 -6.65 -0.72
N ARG A 238 12.17 -6.50 0.15
CA ARG A 238 10.75 -6.56 -0.22
C ARG A 238 10.34 -5.17 -0.68
N PHE A 239 9.88 -5.03 -1.91
CA PHE A 239 9.56 -3.73 -2.50
C PHE A 239 8.35 -3.10 -1.82
N GLU A 240 8.50 -1.90 -1.25
CA GLU A 240 7.43 -1.22 -0.50
C GLU A 240 7.22 0.22 -0.98
N HIS A 241 8.28 0.91 -1.38
CA HIS A 241 8.22 2.31 -1.82
C HIS A 241 9.14 2.52 -3.02
N CYS A 242 8.77 3.41 -3.93
CA CYS A 242 9.63 3.85 -5.00
C CYS A 242 9.72 5.37 -5.07
N SER A 243 10.87 5.85 -5.52
CA SER A 243 11.04 7.22 -5.95
C SER A 243 11.72 7.23 -7.31
N TYR A 244 11.53 8.32 -8.03
CA TYR A 244 12.31 8.65 -9.21
C TYR A 244 12.99 9.98 -8.95
N HIS A 245 14.21 10.11 -9.45
CA HIS A 245 14.87 11.39 -9.58
C HIS A 245 15.93 11.28 -10.67
N ASN A 246 15.97 12.23 -11.60
CA ASN A 246 17.03 12.33 -12.62
C ASN A 246 17.31 11.00 -13.34
N LYS A 247 16.25 10.36 -13.85
CA LYS A 247 16.34 9.08 -14.58
C LYS A 247 16.83 7.90 -13.75
N VAL A 248 16.78 8.00 -12.43
CA VAL A 248 17.09 6.89 -11.53
C VAL A 248 15.83 6.53 -10.78
N ILE A 249 15.40 5.28 -10.90
CA ILE A 249 14.33 4.72 -10.07
C ILE A 249 14.99 4.07 -8.86
N THR A 250 14.59 4.48 -7.66
CA THR A 250 15.05 3.89 -6.40
C THR A 250 13.91 3.10 -5.77
N PHE A 251 14.09 1.79 -5.72
CA PHE A 251 13.23 0.85 -4.99
C PHE A 251 13.69 0.79 -3.55
N SER A 252 12.75 0.85 -2.61
CA SER A 252 13.05 0.78 -1.19
C SER A 252 12.07 -0.12 -0.45
N GLY A 253 12.54 -0.69 0.66
CA GLY A 253 11.73 -1.53 1.52
C GLY A 253 12.54 -2.32 2.54
N VAL A 254 11.88 -3.19 3.29
CA VAL A 254 12.56 -4.01 4.29
C VAL A 254 13.51 -5.01 3.63
N GLY A 255 14.76 -5.03 4.09
CA GLY A 255 15.81 -5.91 3.58
C GLY A 255 15.50 -7.39 3.85
N ILE A 256 15.84 -8.25 2.90
CA ILE A 256 15.76 -9.71 3.03
C ILE A 256 17.11 -10.24 3.51
N THR A 257 17.08 -11.01 4.59
CA THR A 257 18.26 -11.64 5.18
C THR A 257 18.79 -12.78 4.30
N LYS A 258 20.04 -13.21 4.52
CA LYS A 258 20.65 -14.35 3.82
C LYS A 258 19.85 -15.66 3.98
N ALA A 259 19.07 -15.78 5.05
CA ALA A 259 18.20 -16.92 5.32
C ALA A 259 16.81 -16.82 4.62
N GLY A 260 16.61 -15.83 3.73
CA GLY A 260 15.34 -15.65 3.03
C GLY A 260 14.21 -15.11 3.92
N LYS A 261 14.53 -14.48 5.05
CA LYS A 261 13.53 -13.89 5.95
C LYS A 261 13.56 -12.37 5.87
N VAL A 262 12.39 -11.75 6.03
CA VAL A 262 12.26 -10.30 6.19
C VAL A 262 13.07 -9.85 7.40
N GLY A 263 14.01 -8.95 7.16
CA GLY A 263 14.88 -8.37 8.18
C GLY A 263 14.23 -7.20 8.90
N LYS A 264 15.04 -6.43 9.64
CA LYS A 264 14.61 -5.19 10.32
C LYS A 264 15.14 -3.92 9.68
N ARG A 265 16.13 -4.04 8.79
CA ARG A 265 16.82 -2.90 8.19
C ARG A 265 16.17 -2.56 6.86
N TYR A 266 15.88 -1.28 6.66
CA TYR A 266 15.46 -0.77 5.37
C TYR A 266 16.65 -0.81 4.39
N GLN A 267 16.38 -1.17 3.13
CA GLN A 267 17.36 -1.20 2.06
C GLN A 267 16.80 -0.50 0.84
N SER A 268 17.69 -0.08 -0.05
CA SER A 268 17.34 0.52 -1.33
C SER A 268 18.16 -0.08 -2.47
N ILE A 269 17.55 -0.11 -3.66
CA ILE A 269 18.15 -0.52 -4.92
C ILE A 269 17.86 0.61 -5.91
N SER A 270 18.89 1.21 -6.49
CA SER A 270 18.75 2.28 -7.49
C SER A 270 19.14 1.76 -8.87
N VAL A 271 18.29 2.05 -9.87
CA VAL A 271 18.47 1.64 -11.27
C VAL A 271 18.40 2.87 -12.16
N ASP A 272 19.48 3.13 -12.91
CA ASP A 272 19.48 4.16 -13.96
C ASP A 272 18.77 3.60 -15.20
N ILE A 273 17.66 4.20 -15.61
CA ILE A 273 16.87 3.72 -16.74
C ILE A 273 17.43 4.15 -18.10
N ARG A 274 18.51 4.95 -18.15
CA ARG A 274 19.23 5.31 -19.39
C ARG A 274 20.34 4.33 -19.75
N LYS A 275 20.98 3.75 -18.73
CA LYS A 275 22.14 2.87 -18.91
C LYS A 275 21.68 1.43 -18.97
N GLU A 276 21.33 0.96 -20.15
CA GLU A 276 21.84 -0.34 -20.62
C GLU A 276 21.61 -0.50 -22.13
N GLY A 277 22.73 -0.67 -22.81
CA GLY A 277 22.84 -0.91 -24.23
C GLY A 277 24.19 -1.52 -24.54
#